data_AF-F0ZQC0-F1
#
_entry.id   AF-F0ZQC0-F1
#
_cell.length_a   1.000
_cell.length_b   1.000
_cell.length_c   1.000
_cell.angle_alpha   90.00
_cell.angle_beta   90.00
_cell.angle_gamma   90.00
#
_symmetry.space_group_name_H-M   'P 1'
#
loop_
_entity.id
_entity.type
_entity.pdbx_description
1 polymer ?
#
loop_
_entity_poly.entity_id
_entity_poly.type
_entity_poly.pdbx_seq_one_letter_code
_entity_poly.pdbx_strand_id
1 'polypeptide(L)'
;IPQNSLPEGINCIEFGKNFNKPLGVNVLPKELVNIEFGENFNQPIMKNVMPQSIKYIKIDQFNKKLFKGSIPSSVTCLKFGKIFNKSLKNILPRKLKELQLGNYNQDLSSVIPNGVTKLHLNNIKKIKPNDIPNRVKILEFGNQFNQPLIPGIIPNTVTNLTFGYDFNQPLFLSIEKKIFIFFKKLIIKSVIPYGVKKIIIGENFNQPLAPGVFPNSITSLTFGKEFNQPLAPGVFPNSITRLTFGENFNQPLAPGVLPKSITRLTFGENFNQPFAPDVLPNNLKYLKFSKI
;
A
#
# COMPACT_ATOMS: atom_id res chain seq x y z
N ILE A 1 -22.23 27.89 -0.99
CA ILE A 1 -22.68 28.02 0.43
C ILE A 1 -22.45 29.47 0.81
N PRO A 2 -23.45 30.20 1.32
CA PRO A 2 -23.27 31.58 1.77
C PRO A 2 -22.24 31.69 2.92
N GLN A 3 -21.68 32.87 3.11
CA GLN A 3 -20.82 33.15 4.26
C GLN A 3 -21.63 32.97 5.57
N ASN A 4 -20.97 32.56 6.66
CA ASN A 4 -21.57 32.34 7.99
C ASN A 4 -22.69 31.27 8.03
N SER A 5 -22.85 30.44 6.99
CA SER A 5 -23.85 29.35 7.01
C SER A 5 -23.43 28.13 7.81
N LEU A 6 -22.15 28.03 8.17
CA LEU A 6 -21.59 26.91 8.93
C LEU A 6 -21.17 27.41 10.32
N PRO A 7 -21.61 26.75 11.41
CA PRO A 7 -21.16 27.05 12.76
C PRO A 7 -19.63 26.99 12.90
N GLU A 8 -19.02 27.96 13.59
CA GLU A 8 -17.56 28.05 13.79
C GLU A 8 -16.97 26.87 14.57
N GLY A 9 -17.78 26.19 15.40
CA GLY A 9 -17.35 25.02 16.19
C GLY A 9 -17.18 23.72 15.39
N ILE A 10 -17.49 23.70 14.09
CA ILE A 10 -17.35 22.50 13.26
C ILE A 10 -15.86 22.24 12.98
N ASN A 11 -15.39 21.06 13.40
CA ASN A 11 -14.01 20.61 13.20
C ASN A 11 -13.86 19.56 12.08
N CYS A 12 -14.96 18.99 11.58
CA CYS A 12 -14.98 18.00 10.52
C CYS A 12 -16.16 18.26 9.59
N ILE A 13 -15.91 18.27 8.28
CA ILE A 13 -16.96 18.35 7.25
C ILE A 13 -16.77 17.20 6.27
N GLU A 14 -17.85 16.44 6.09
CA GLU A 14 -17.97 15.44 5.02
C GLU A 14 -19.10 15.85 4.10
N PHE A 15 -18.77 16.21 2.86
CA PHE A 15 -19.76 16.56 1.87
C PHE A 15 -20.39 15.29 1.28
N GLY A 16 -21.71 15.28 1.20
CA GLY A 16 -22.44 14.21 0.53
C GLY A 16 -22.03 14.05 -0.94
N LYS A 17 -22.22 12.85 -1.47
CA LYS A 17 -21.82 12.43 -2.83
C LYS A 17 -22.13 13.45 -3.92
N ASN A 18 -23.31 14.07 -3.88
CA ASN A 18 -23.80 14.98 -4.92
C ASN A 18 -23.36 16.45 -4.77
N PHE A 19 -22.64 16.80 -3.70
CA PHE A 19 -22.24 18.19 -3.48
C PHE A 19 -21.21 18.65 -4.52
N ASN A 20 -21.57 19.67 -5.29
CA ASN A 20 -20.71 20.25 -6.33
C ASN A 20 -20.90 21.77 -6.46
N LYS A 21 -21.08 22.46 -5.33
CA LYS A 21 -21.23 23.93 -5.29
C LYS A 21 -19.88 24.58 -4.96
N PRO A 22 -19.57 25.77 -5.52
CA PRO A 22 -18.32 26.45 -5.22
C PRO A 22 -18.27 26.85 -3.74
N LEU A 23 -17.05 26.84 -3.19
CA LEU A 23 -16.75 27.31 -1.85
C LEU A 23 -16.02 28.65 -1.97
N GLY A 24 -16.61 29.68 -1.36
CA GLY A 24 -16.01 31.00 -1.25
C GLY A 24 -14.99 31.08 -0.12
N VAL A 25 -14.23 32.17 -0.09
CA VAL A 25 -13.38 32.53 1.05
C VAL A 25 -14.28 32.77 2.28
N ASN A 26 -13.82 32.39 3.48
CA ASN A 26 -14.55 32.52 4.75
C ASN A 26 -15.88 31.75 4.84
N VAL A 27 -16.14 30.81 3.93
CA VAL A 27 -17.32 29.92 4.02
C VAL A 27 -17.06 28.77 4.99
N LEU A 28 -15.82 28.24 5.01
CA LEU A 28 -15.44 27.14 5.89
C LEU A 28 -15.07 27.68 7.30
N PRO A 29 -15.50 27.00 8.38
CA PRO A 29 -15.18 27.36 9.76
C PRO A 29 -13.69 27.51 10.01
N LYS A 30 -13.27 28.50 10.80
CA LYS A 30 -11.84 28.77 11.04
C LYS A 30 -11.14 27.63 11.78
N GLU A 31 -11.85 26.88 12.61
CA GLU A 31 -11.33 25.75 13.39
C GLU A 31 -11.44 24.39 12.66
N LEU A 32 -11.83 24.39 11.38
CA LEU A 32 -12.01 23.16 10.60
C LEU A 32 -10.70 22.36 10.48
N VAL A 33 -10.69 21.11 10.94
CA VAL A 33 -9.51 20.24 10.93
C VAL A 33 -9.54 19.25 9.76
N ASN A 34 -10.72 18.68 9.48
CA ASN A 34 -10.89 17.62 8.48
C ASN A 34 -11.93 18.04 7.44
N ILE A 35 -11.61 17.79 6.16
CA ILE A 35 -12.57 18.02 5.07
C ILE A 35 -12.52 16.88 4.05
N GLU A 36 -13.68 16.26 3.83
CA GLU A 36 -13.90 15.29 2.76
C GLU A 36 -14.89 15.84 1.75
N PHE A 37 -14.49 15.88 0.49
CA PHE A 37 -15.35 16.26 -0.61
C PHE A 37 -16.02 15.03 -1.23
N GLY A 38 -17.31 15.16 -1.53
CA GLY A 38 -18.10 14.10 -2.17
C GLY A 38 -17.68 13.80 -3.60
N GLU A 39 -18.16 12.67 -4.13
CA GLU A 39 -17.80 12.16 -5.46
C GLU A 39 -18.23 13.05 -6.64
N ASN A 40 -19.05 14.08 -6.47
CA ASN A 40 -19.37 14.97 -7.59
C ASN A 40 -18.64 16.30 -7.52
N PHE A 41 -17.82 16.54 -6.49
CA PHE A 41 -17.16 17.83 -6.30
C PHE A 41 -16.02 18.03 -7.31
N ASN A 42 -16.20 18.99 -8.22
CA ASN A 42 -15.20 19.36 -9.22
C ASN A 42 -15.16 20.88 -9.47
N GLN A 43 -15.48 21.67 -8.44
CA GLN A 43 -15.39 23.13 -8.49
C GLN A 43 -13.96 23.60 -8.24
N PRO A 44 -13.51 24.73 -8.83
CA PRO A 44 -12.21 25.30 -8.54
C PRO A 44 -12.01 25.57 -7.05
N ILE A 45 -10.85 25.20 -6.51
CA ILE A 45 -10.43 25.55 -5.16
C ILE A 45 -9.46 26.73 -5.31
N MET A 46 -9.96 27.94 -5.03
CA MET A 46 -9.15 29.15 -5.08
C MET A 46 -8.22 29.26 -3.87
N LYS A 47 -7.24 30.14 -3.97
CA LYS A 47 -6.32 30.47 -2.87
C LYS A 47 -7.12 30.93 -1.64
N ASN A 48 -6.74 30.47 -0.45
CA ASN A 48 -7.31 30.85 0.84
C ASN A 48 -8.79 30.45 1.06
N VAL A 49 -9.39 29.63 0.19
CA VAL A 49 -10.73 29.05 0.46
C VAL A 49 -10.69 28.10 1.66
N MET A 50 -9.59 27.36 1.80
CA MET A 50 -9.38 26.44 2.91
C MET A 50 -8.62 27.12 4.06
N PRO A 51 -9.12 27.06 5.31
CA PRO A 51 -8.45 27.64 6.48
C PRO A 51 -7.15 26.90 6.86
N GLN A 52 -6.25 27.59 7.58
CA GLN A 52 -4.93 27.06 7.99
C GLN A 52 -4.99 26.10 9.20
N SER A 53 -6.18 25.82 9.73
CA SER A 53 -6.42 24.79 10.74
C SER A 53 -6.41 23.38 10.13
N ILE A 54 -6.84 23.24 8.87
CA ILE A 54 -7.03 21.95 8.20
C ILE A 54 -5.76 21.11 8.21
N LYS A 55 -5.90 19.86 8.62
CA LYS A 55 -4.85 18.83 8.65
C LYS A 55 -5.09 17.74 7.62
N TYR A 56 -6.35 17.41 7.35
CA TYR A 56 -6.73 16.31 6.48
C TYR A 56 -7.65 16.80 5.36
N ILE A 57 -7.30 16.44 4.13
CA ILE A 57 -8.09 16.73 2.93
C ILE A 57 -8.25 15.44 2.12
N LYS A 58 -9.48 15.10 1.78
CA LYS A 58 -9.80 14.06 0.78
C LYS A 58 -10.69 14.65 -0.30
N ILE A 59 -10.27 14.49 -1.56
CA ILE A 59 -11.00 14.98 -2.73
C ILE A 59 -11.01 13.88 -3.79
N ASP A 60 -12.16 13.25 -4.04
CA ASP A 60 -12.22 12.09 -4.93
C ASP A 60 -12.31 12.48 -6.42
N GLN A 61 -13.44 13.04 -6.87
CA GLN A 61 -13.68 13.33 -8.30
C GLN A 61 -13.34 14.77 -8.70
N PHE A 62 -12.13 15.22 -8.34
CA PHE A 62 -11.64 16.55 -8.68
C PHE A 62 -10.54 16.51 -9.73
N ASN A 63 -10.66 17.31 -10.78
CA ASN A 63 -9.63 17.42 -11.83
C ASN A 63 -9.45 18.87 -12.32
N LYS A 64 -9.51 19.84 -11.41
CA LYS A 64 -9.17 21.24 -11.70
C LYS A 64 -7.74 21.55 -11.29
N LYS A 65 -7.16 22.59 -11.91
CA LYS A 65 -5.82 23.08 -11.56
C LYS A 65 -5.86 23.65 -10.14
N LEU A 66 -4.86 23.30 -9.33
CA LEU A 66 -4.60 23.92 -8.04
C LEU A 66 -3.55 25.01 -8.19
N PHE A 67 -3.65 26.01 -7.34
CA PHE A 67 -2.73 27.15 -7.27
C PHE A 67 -1.99 27.16 -5.93
N LYS A 68 -0.85 27.86 -5.87
CA LYS A 68 -0.13 28.06 -4.60
C LYS A 68 -1.06 28.69 -3.56
N GLY A 69 -1.23 28.01 -2.42
CA GLY A 69 -2.16 28.41 -1.37
C GLY A 69 -3.60 27.90 -1.51
N SER A 70 -3.89 27.03 -2.49
CA SER A 70 -5.17 26.28 -2.53
C SER A 70 -5.21 25.19 -1.46
N ILE A 71 -4.05 24.57 -1.20
CA ILE A 71 -3.85 23.62 -0.12
C ILE A 71 -3.16 24.36 1.05
N PRO A 72 -3.74 24.40 2.25
CA PRO A 72 -3.16 25.09 3.41
C PRO A 72 -1.81 24.51 3.84
N SER A 73 -0.96 25.35 4.43
CA SER A 73 0.40 24.96 4.86
C SER A 73 0.43 23.97 6.02
N SER A 74 -0.69 23.86 6.74
CA SER A 74 -0.94 23.00 7.89
C SER A 74 -1.24 21.55 7.54
N VAL A 75 -1.59 21.26 6.30
CA VAL A 75 -2.08 19.94 5.86
C VAL A 75 -0.98 18.89 6.02
N THR A 76 -1.34 17.79 6.68
CA THR A 76 -0.48 16.64 6.95
C THR A 76 -0.91 15.41 6.16
N CYS A 77 -2.18 15.31 5.76
CA CYS A 77 -2.70 14.21 4.94
C CYS A 77 -3.51 14.77 3.76
N LEU A 78 -3.15 14.40 2.54
CA LEU A 78 -3.84 14.81 1.33
C LEU A 78 -4.12 13.61 0.44
N LYS A 79 -5.38 13.37 0.13
CA LYS A 79 -5.82 12.24 -0.70
C LYS A 79 -6.58 12.73 -1.92
N PHE A 80 -6.01 12.48 -3.09
CA PHE A 80 -6.71 12.63 -4.36
C PHE A 80 -7.31 11.31 -4.81
N GLY A 81 -8.51 11.38 -5.37
CA GLY A 81 -9.18 10.28 -6.03
C GLY A 81 -8.68 10.03 -7.44
N LYS A 82 -9.40 9.15 -8.15
CA LYS A 82 -8.94 8.53 -9.40
C LYS A 82 -8.72 9.54 -10.54
N ILE A 83 -9.55 10.58 -10.67
CA ILE A 83 -9.54 11.41 -11.88
C ILE A 83 -8.56 12.59 -11.84
N PHE A 84 -7.96 12.90 -10.68
CA PHE A 84 -7.06 14.04 -10.56
C PHE A 84 -5.77 13.79 -11.36
N ASN A 85 -5.52 14.64 -12.36
CA ASN A 85 -4.35 14.52 -13.23
C ASN A 85 -3.82 15.90 -13.67
N LYS A 86 -3.72 16.84 -12.72
CA LYS A 86 -3.12 18.16 -12.94
C LYS A 86 -1.80 18.26 -12.19
N SER A 87 -0.83 18.97 -12.75
CA SER A 87 0.49 19.11 -12.13
C SER A 87 0.39 19.66 -10.71
N LEU A 88 1.11 19.04 -9.78
CA LEU A 88 1.24 19.44 -8.39
C LEU A 88 2.60 20.09 -8.07
N LYS A 89 3.40 20.40 -9.09
CA LYS A 89 4.72 21.03 -8.91
C LYS A 89 4.57 22.34 -8.12
N ASN A 90 5.27 22.45 -7.00
CA ASN A 90 5.23 23.59 -6.06
C ASN A 90 3.87 23.87 -5.41
N ILE A 91 2.91 22.93 -5.44
CA ILE A 91 1.59 23.08 -4.82
C ILE A 91 1.55 22.49 -3.41
N LEU A 92 2.23 21.35 -3.20
CA LEU A 92 2.10 20.57 -1.97
C LEU A 92 2.84 21.22 -0.78
N PRO A 93 2.23 21.23 0.42
CA PRO A 93 2.80 21.89 1.59
C PRO A 93 3.95 21.07 2.22
N ARG A 94 4.91 21.76 2.84
CA ARG A 94 6.09 21.13 3.46
C ARG A 94 5.78 20.22 4.65
N LYS A 95 4.67 20.45 5.36
CA LYS A 95 4.25 19.64 6.52
C LYS A 95 3.59 18.31 6.14
N LEU A 96 3.33 18.08 4.85
CA LEU A 96 2.66 16.87 4.35
C LEU A 96 3.42 15.60 4.76
N LYS A 97 2.68 14.64 5.33
CA LYS A 97 3.19 13.34 5.83
C LYS A 97 2.64 12.16 5.05
N GLU A 98 1.39 12.25 4.61
CA GLU A 98 0.71 11.25 3.80
C GLU A 98 0.17 11.89 2.51
N LEU A 99 0.46 11.25 1.38
CA LEU A 99 -0.04 11.66 0.07
C LEU A 99 -0.61 10.43 -0.65
N GLN A 100 -1.84 10.58 -1.16
CA GLN A 100 -2.43 9.62 -2.09
C GLN A 100 -2.69 10.30 -3.43
N LEU A 101 -2.22 9.67 -4.49
CA LEU A 101 -2.47 10.04 -5.88
C LEU A 101 -3.25 8.91 -6.57
N GLY A 102 -4.35 9.26 -7.24
CA GLY A 102 -5.15 8.36 -8.06
C GLY A 102 -4.48 8.02 -9.40
N ASN A 103 -5.09 8.43 -10.53
CA ASN A 103 -4.55 8.24 -11.88
C ASN A 103 -3.64 9.41 -12.28
N TYR A 104 -2.63 9.70 -11.46
CA TYR A 104 -1.74 10.82 -11.70
C TYR A 104 -0.71 10.47 -12.78
N ASN A 105 -0.92 10.97 -14.00
CA ASN A 105 -0.07 10.71 -15.16
C ASN A 105 0.81 11.92 -15.53
N GLN A 106 1.13 12.76 -14.55
CA GLN A 106 2.08 13.86 -14.73
C GLN A 106 3.47 13.45 -14.23
N ASP A 107 4.49 14.22 -14.59
CA ASP A 107 5.83 14.04 -14.05
C ASP A 107 5.81 14.19 -12.52
N LEU A 108 6.38 13.19 -11.82
CA LEU A 108 6.51 13.17 -10.36
C LEU A 108 7.78 13.90 -9.88
N SER A 109 8.70 14.22 -10.79
CA SER A 109 9.96 14.88 -10.47
C SER A 109 9.73 16.14 -9.61
N SER A 110 10.27 16.13 -8.38
CA SER A 110 10.13 17.23 -7.40
C SER A 110 8.69 17.59 -6.99
N VAL A 111 7.71 16.70 -7.22
CA VAL A 111 6.32 16.94 -6.80
C VAL A 111 6.12 16.60 -5.33
N ILE A 112 6.64 15.46 -4.89
CA ILE A 112 6.38 14.90 -3.56
C ILE A 112 7.30 15.61 -2.54
N PRO A 113 6.76 16.29 -1.51
CA PRO A 113 7.60 16.95 -0.52
C PRO A 113 8.45 15.96 0.27
N ASN A 114 9.69 16.34 0.61
CA ASN A 114 10.59 15.53 1.44
C ASN A 114 10.01 15.17 2.82
N GLY A 115 8.96 15.86 3.30
CA GLY A 115 8.28 15.54 4.55
C GLY A 115 7.43 14.26 4.52
N VAL A 116 7.11 13.75 3.33
CA VAL A 116 6.18 12.62 3.13
C VAL A 116 6.83 11.31 3.59
N THR A 117 6.08 10.57 4.40
CA THR A 117 6.47 9.28 4.99
C THR A 117 5.59 8.12 4.52
N LYS A 118 4.36 8.42 4.08
CA LYS A 118 3.41 7.45 3.54
C LYS A 118 2.92 7.91 2.17
N LEU A 119 3.12 7.08 1.16
CA LEU A 119 2.83 7.42 -0.22
C LEU A 119 2.00 6.32 -0.87
N HIS A 120 0.83 6.69 -1.40
CA HIS A 120 -0.04 5.80 -2.16
C HIS A 120 -0.11 6.27 -3.60
N LEU A 121 0.35 5.43 -4.53
CA LEU A 121 0.37 5.67 -5.97
C LEU A 121 -0.56 4.67 -6.65
N ASN A 122 -1.83 5.01 -6.78
CA ASN A 122 -2.85 4.04 -7.19
C ASN A 122 -2.68 3.61 -8.66
N ASN A 123 -2.68 4.57 -9.59
CA ASN A 123 -2.65 4.29 -11.03
C ASN A 123 -1.59 5.16 -11.71
N ILE A 124 -0.35 5.01 -11.24
CA ILE A 124 0.82 5.67 -11.81
C ILE A 124 1.34 4.87 -13.00
N LYS A 125 1.51 5.51 -14.17
CA LYS A 125 2.02 4.82 -15.37
C LYS A 125 3.54 4.73 -15.42
N LYS A 126 4.24 5.75 -14.93
CA LYS A 126 5.69 5.85 -15.02
C LYS A 126 6.27 6.51 -13.77
N ILE A 127 7.34 5.93 -13.25
CA ILE A 127 8.15 6.40 -12.13
C ILE A 127 9.62 6.27 -12.51
N LYS A 128 10.40 7.29 -12.21
CA LYS A 128 11.84 7.34 -12.46
C LYS A 128 12.61 7.25 -11.12
N PRO A 129 13.91 6.90 -11.16
CA PRO A 129 14.76 7.03 -9.99
C PRO A 129 14.67 8.44 -9.38
N ASN A 130 14.64 8.50 -8.04
CA ASN A 130 14.52 9.72 -7.24
C ASN A 130 13.16 10.47 -7.28
N ASP A 131 12.14 9.96 -7.98
CA ASP A 131 10.79 10.53 -7.91
C ASP A 131 10.16 10.39 -6.52
N ILE A 132 10.53 9.33 -5.79
CA ILE A 132 10.05 9.03 -4.45
C ILE A 132 11.08 9.53 -3.43
N PRO A 133 10.74 10.44 -2.50
CA PRO A 133 11.70 10.98 -1.54
C PRO A 133 12.25 9.96 -0.54
N ASN A 134 13.51 10.14 -0.13
CA ASN A 134 14.25 9.30 0.85
C ASN A 134 13.75 9.42 2.31
N ARG A 135 12.50 9.82 2.54
CA ARG A 135 11.82 9.73 3.85
C ARG A 135 10.60 8.83 3.84
N VAL A 136 10.18 8.36 2.65
CA VAL A 136 9.06 7.43 2.52
C VAL A 136 9.40 6.12 3.21
N LYS A 137 8.50 5.69 4.10
CA LYS A 137 8.54 4.43 4.86
C LYS A 137 7.51 3.44 4.36
N ILE A 138 6.31 3.93 4.04
CA ILE A 138 5.20 3.14 3.52
C ILE A 138 4.96 3.59 2.08
N LEU A 139 5.11 2.66 1.14
CA LEU A 139 4.89 2.88 -0.28
C LEU A 139 3.90 1.85 -0.79
N GLU A 140 2.78 2.32 -1.33
CA GLU A 140 1.73 1.46 -1.87
C GLU A 140 1.48 1.78 -3.33
N PHE A 141 1.63 0.77 -4.18
CA PHE A 141 1.21 0.81 -5.57
C PHE A 141 -0.20 0.23 -5.70
N GLY A 142 -1.05 0.90 -6.47
CA GLY A 142 -2.39 0.40 -6.74
C GLY A 142 -2.42 -0.70 -7.78
N ASN A 143 -3.65 -1.14 -8.08
CA ASN A 143 -3.91 -2.43 -8.70
C ASN A 143 -3.29 -2.61 -10.08
N GLN A 144 -3.16 -1.54 -10.86
CA GLN A 144 -2.74 -1.58 -12.27
C GLN A 144 -1.23 -1.31 -12.48
N PHE A 145 -0.48 -1.08 -11.40
CA PHE A 145 0.94 -0.77 -11.50
C PHE A 145 1.73 -2.02 -11.90
N ASN A 146 2.42 -1.96 -13.03
CA ASN A 146 3.21 -3.08 -13.56
C ASN A 146 4.52 -2.63 -14.24
N GLN A 147 5.10 -1.50 -13.81
CA GLN A 147 6.36 -1.00 -14.37
C GLN A 147 7.56 -1.75 -13.77
N PRO A 148 8.58 -2.13 -14.58
CA PRO A 148 9.84 -2.65 -14.04
C PRO A 148 10.48 -1.71 -13.03
N LEU A 149 10.90 -2.25 -11.89
CA LEU A 149 11.56 -1.50 -10.83
C LEU A 149 13.08 -1.65 -10.92
N ILE A 150 13.72 -0.64 -11.52
CA ILE A 150 15.18 -0.51 -11.57
C ILE A 150 15.73 0.16 -10.29
N PRO A 151 17.04 0.01 -10.00
CA PRO A 151 17.66 0.67 -8.85
C PRO A 151 17.38 2.17 -8.77
N GLY A 152 17.10 2.66 -7.56
CA GLY A 152 16.81 4.08 -7.29
C GLY A 152 15.34 4.49 -7.42
N ILE A 153 14.44 3.65 -7.97
CA ILE A 153 12.99 3.94 -7.96
C ILE A 153 12.41 3.85 -6.54
N ILE A 154 12.73 2.78 -5.82
CA ILE A 154 12.27 2.56 -4.45
C ILE A 154 13.39 3.00 -3.50
N PRO A 155 13.19 4.02 -2.66
CA PRO A 155 14.18 4.44 -1.68
C PRO A 155 14.50 3.33 -0.66
N ASN A 156 15.76 3.27 -0.22
CA ASN A 156 16.19 2.33 0.83
C ASN A 156 15.53 2.59 2.21
N THR A 157 14.78 3.69 2.34
CA THR A 157 14.04 4.03 3.56
C THR A 157 12.69 3.34 3.65
N VAL A 158 12.16 2.81 2.55
CA VAL A 158 10.87 2.10 2.51
C VAL A 158 10.98 0.83 3.33
N THR A 159 10.12 0.69 4.33
CA THR A 159 10.02 -0.51 5.19
C THR A 159 8.79 -1.34 4.85
N ASN A 160 7.76 -0.73 4.27
CA ASN A 160 6.51 -1.38 3.90
C ASN A 160 6.21 -1.06 2.44
N LEU A 161 6.25 -2.07 1.59
CA LEU A 161 6.04 -1.96 0.15
C LEU A 161 4.85 -2.83 -0.25
N THR A 162 3.82 -2.21 -0.82
CA THR A 162 2.62 -2.91 -1.28
C THR A 162 2.51 -2.81 -2.79
N PHE A 163 2.22 -3.92 -3.44
CA PHE A 163 1.89 -4.00 -4.86
C PHE A 163 0.44 -4.42 -5.08
N GLY A 164 -0.14 -3.84 -6.13
CA GLY A 164 -1.45 -4.18 -6.66
C GLY A 164 -1.55 -5.56 -7.30
N TYR A 165 -2.69 -5.82 -7.96
CA TYR A 165 -3.00 -7.11 -8.59
C TYR A 165 -2.21 -7.40 -9.87
N ASP A 166 -1.93 -6.37 -10.67
CA ASP A 166 -1.37 -6.50 -12.02
C ASP A 166 0.15 -6.44 -12.04
N PHE A 167 0.80 -6.11 -10.91
CA PHE A 167 2.25 -6.13 -10.83
C PHE A 167 2.75 -7.54 -11.18
N ASN A 168 3.73 -7.61 -12.07
CA ASN A 168 4.28 -8.83 -12.67
C ASN A 168 5.73 -8.62 -13.16
N GLN A 169 6.48 -7.75 -12.47
CA GLN A 169 7.84 -7.41 -12.86
C GLN A 169 8.87 -7.98 -11.88
N PRO A 170 10.09 -8.31 -12.34
CA PRO A 170 11.18 -8.66 -11.44
C PRO A 170 11.51 -7.49 -10.49
N LEU A 171 11.82 -7.81 -9.23
CA LEU A 171 12.22 -6.81 -8.23
C LEU A 171 13.73 -6.87 -7.99
N PHE A 172 14.47 -6.00 -8.68
CA PHE A 172 15.89 -5.80 -8.42
C PHE A 172 16.08 -4.77 -7.31
N LEU A 173 15.65 -5.07 -6.08
CA LEU A 173 15.96 -4.22 -4.94
C LEU A 173 17.24 -4.71 -4.24
N SER A 174 18.30 -3.91 -4.30
CA SER A 174 19.45 -4.08 -3.41
C SER A 174 19.07 -3.47 -2.07
N ILE A 175 18.55 -4.26 -1.12
CA ILE A 175 18.15 -3.72 0.17
C ILE A 175 18.69 -4.55 1.31
N GLU A 176 19.69 -4.00 2.00
CA GLU A 176 20.28 -4.55 3.22
C GLU A 176 19.35 -4.50 4.46
N LYS A 177 18.11 -4.00 4.32
CA LYS A 177 17.21 -3.72 5.45
C LYS A 177 15.94 -4.58 5.45
N LYS A 178 15.38 -4.78 6.66
CA LYS A 178 14.11 -5.48 6.88
C LYS A 178 12.97 -4.74 6.17
N ILE A 179 12.47 -5.32 5.07
CA ILE A 179 11.29 -4.83 4.36
C ILE A 179 10.16 -5.85 4.44
N PHE A 180 8.96 -5.32 4.64
CA PHE A 180 7.69 -6.00 4.51
C PHE A 180 7.15 -5.76 3.11
N ILE A 181 7.00 -6.83 2.31
CA ILE A 181 6.38 -6.72 0.99
C ILE A 181 5.02 -7.41 1.00
N PHE A 182 3.99 -6.70 0.53
CA PHE A 182 2.65 -7.23 0.31
C PHE A 182 2.33 -7.26 -1.19
N PHE A 183 1.97 -8.42 -1.72
CA PHE A 183 1.50 -8.55 -3.10
C PHE A 183 0.04 -8.94 -3.11
N LYS A 184 -0.85 -8.17 -3.75
CA LYS A 184 -2.25 -8.61 -3.86
C LYS A 184 -2.44 -9.88 -4.71
N LYS A 185 -1.49 -10.19 -5.59
CA LYS A 185 -1.36 -11.45 -6.35
C LYS A 185 0.13 -11.79 -6.48
N LEU A 186 0.54 -13.00 -6.12
CA LEU A 186 1.93 -13.45 -6.27
C LEU A 186 2.21 -13.80 -7.74
N ILE A 187 3.45 -13.50 -8.15
CA ILE A 187 3.93 -13.62 -9.52
C ILE A 187 4.95 -14.74 -9.61
N ILE A 188 4.68 -15.71 -10.47
CA ILE A 188 5.52 -16.88 -10.75
C ILE A 188 6.63 -16.46 -11.72
N LYS A 189 7.55 -15.58 -11.27
CA LYS A 189 8.93 -15.36 -11.78
C LYS A 189 9.60 -14.07 -11.26
N SER A 190 8.96 -13.29 -10.39
CA SER A 190 9.57 -12.06 -9.90
C SER A 190 10.66 -12.40 -8.88
N VAL A 191 11.92 -12.15 -9.24
CA VAL A 191 13.06 -12.10 -8.31
C VAL A 191 12.66 -11.17 -7.17
N ILE A 192 12.29 -11.72 -6.02
CA ILE A 192 12.05 -10.93 -4.81
C ILE A 192 13.43 -10.48 -4.33
N PRO A 193 13.59 -9.23 -3.88
CA PRO A 193 14.91 -8.70 -3.64
C PRO A 193 15.67 -9.38 -2.50
N TYR A 194 17.00 -9.39 -2.61
CA TYR A 194 17.88 -9.83 -1.55
C TYR A 194 17.68 -8.93 -0.32
N GLY A 195 17.24 -9.52 0.81
CA GLY A 195 17.12 -8.86 2.11
C GLY A 195 15.69 -8.77 2.68
N VAL A 196 14.66 -9.08 1.87
CA VAL A 196 13.27 -9.12 2.33
C VAL A 196 13.13 -10.15 3.46
N LYS A 197 12.58 -9.75 4.62
CA LYS A 197 12.42 -10.64 5.78
C LYS A 197 11.03 -11.19 5.95
N LYS A 198 10.00 -10.45 5.51
CA LYS A 198 8.61 -10.88 5.59
C LYS A 198 7.88 -10.59 4.28
N ILE A 199 7.22 -11.62 3.78
CA ILE A 199 6.29 -11.52 2.65
C ILE A 199 4.89 -11.82 3.16
N ILE A 200 3.94 -11.01 2.73
CA ILE A 200 2.51 -11.29 2.87
C ILE A 200 1.96 -11.40 1.44
N ILE A 201 1.37 -12.55 1.14
CA ILE A 201 0.71 -12.84 -0.13
C ILE A 201 -0.77 -12.45 0.03
N GLY A 202 -1.33 -11.87 -1.01
CA GLY A 202 -2.66 -11.26 -0.99
C GLY A 202 -3.80 -12.24 -0.89
N GLU A 203 -4.93 -11.72 -0.43
CA GLU A 203 -6.15 -12.48 -0.11
C GLU A 203 -6.61 -13.40 -1.24
N ASN A 204 -6.61 -12.91 -2.49
CA ASN A 204 -7.15 -13.64 -3.64
C ASN A 204 -6.10 -14.49 -4.38
N PHE A 205 -4.88 -14.66 -3.84
CA PHE A 205 -3.85 -15.41 -4.54
C PHE A 205 -4.07 -16.92 -4.38
N ASN A 206 -4.30 -17.62 -5.51
CA ASN A 206 -4.48 -19.07 -5.52
C ASN A 206 -3.81 -19.73 -6.74
N GLN A 207 -2.60 -19.29 -7.11
CA GLN A 207 -1.84 -19.88 -8.22
C GLN A 207 -0.75 -20.83 -7.70
N PRO A 208 -0.36 -21.87 -8.47
CA PRO A 208 0.65 -22.83 -8.03
C PRO A 208 2.01 -22.16 -7.81
N LEU A 209 2.80 -22.72 -6.89
CA LEU A 209 4.13 -22.21 -6.55
C LEU A 209 5.22 -23.13 -7.05
N ALA A 210 6.19 -22.58 -7.79
CA ALA A 210 7.36 -23.32 -8.22
C ALA A 210 8.44 -23.36 -7.11
N PRO A 211 9.27 -24.41 -7.05
CA PRO A 211 10.47 -24.40 -6.21
C PRO A 211 11.37 -23.20 -6.50
N GLY A 212 11.96 -22.60 -5.45
CA GLY A 212 12.83 -21.43 -5.57
C GLY A 212 12.12 -20.11 -5.87
N VAL A 213 10.77 -20.07 -5.84
CA VAL A 213 10.00 -18.83 -6.07
C VAL A 213 10.26 -17.75 -5.01
N PHE A 214 10.58 -18.13 -3.78
CA PHE A 214 10.92 -17.19 -2.72
C PHE A 214 12.44 -17.13 -2.49
N PRO A 215 12.98 -15.97 -2.12
CA PRO A 215 14.41 -15.78 -1.97
C PRO A 215 14.87 -16.32 -0.60
N ASN A 216 16.11 -16.78 -0.51
CA ASN A 216 16.69 -17.28 0.74
C ASN A 216 16.82 -16.24 1.87
N SER A 217 16.46 -14.99 1.65
CA SER A 217 16.49 -13.94 2.69
C SER A 217 15.26 -13.92 3.60
N ILE A 218 14.13 -14.50 3.18
CA ILE A 218 12.86 -14.40 3.90
C ILE A 218 12.83 -15.27 5.14
N THR A 219 12.24 -14.75 6.21
CA THR A 219 12.12 -15.45 7.51
C THR A 219 10.67 -15.66 7.93
N SER A 220 9.74 -14.93 7.31
CA SER A 220 8.30 -14.98 7.58
C SER A 220 7.54 -14.93 6.26
N LEU A 221 6.59 -15.85 6.08
CA LEU A 221 5.69 -15.89 4.94
C LEU A 221 4.26 -16.05 5.43
N THR A 222 3.35 -15.23 4.94
CA THR A 222 1.92 -15.29 5.24
C THR A 222 1.15 -15.36 3.94
N PHE A 223 0.27 -16.35 3.80
CA PHE A 223 -0.70 -16.44 2.71
C PHE A 223 -2.00 -15.74 3.07
N GLY A 224 -2.63 -15.15 2.06
CA GLY A 224 -3.99 -14.62 2.17
C GLY A 224 -5.04 -15.72 2.08
N LYS A 225 -6.30 -15.33 2.29
CA LYS A 225 -7.49 -16.18 2.43
C LYS A 225 -7.63 -17.31 1.43
N GLU A 226 -7.47 -17.05 0.12
CA GLU A 226 -7.88 -17.95 -0.96
C GLU A 226 -6.82 -18.99 -1.39
N PHE A 227 -5.60 -18.96 -0.84
CA PHE A 227 -4.55 -19.88 -1.30
C PHE A 227 -4.85 -21.33 -0.90
N ASN A 228 -5.03 -22.21 -1.89
CA ASN A 228 -5.34 -23.62 -1.69
C ASN A 228 -4.69 -24.52 -2.77
N GLN A 229 -3.45 -24.21 -3.18
CA GLN A 229 -2.71 -25.01 -4.16
C GLN A 229 -1.78 -26.02 -3.49
N PRO A 230 -1.54 -27.19 -4.12
CA PRO A 230 -0.57 -28.16 -3.62
C PRO A 230 0.85 -27.54 -3.58
N LEU A 231 1.66 -28.01 -2.64
CA LEU A 231 3.01 -27.48 -2.38
C LEU A 231 4.05 -28.58 -2.55
N ALA A 232 5.10 -28.29 -3.32
CA ALA A 232 6.22 -29.19 -3.55
C ALA A 232 7.44 -28.85 -2.66
N PRO A 233 8.34 -29.81 -2.40
CA PRO A 233 9.64 -29.53 -1.78
C PRO A 233 10.40 -28.42 -2.52
N GLY A 234 11.06 -27.55 -1.75
CA GLY A 234 11.82 -26.42 -2.29
C GLY A 234 11.00 -25.18 -2.66
N VAL A 235 9.67 -25.20 -2.52
CA VAL A 235 8.85 -23.97 -2.62
C VAL A 235 9.27 -22.97 -1.54
N PHE A 236 9.39 -23.44 -0.30
CA PHE A 236 9.82 -22.62 0.83
C PHE A 236 11.34 -22.64 1.00
N PRO A 237 12.02 -21.49 1.13
CA PRO A 237 13.45 -21.45 1.37
C PRO A 237 13.79 -21.88 2.80
N ASN A 238 14.98 -22.43 2.98
CA ASN A 238 15.49 -22.96 4.27
C ASN A 238 15.69 -21.89 5.36
N SER A 239 15.40 -20.62 5.07
CA SER A 239 15.46 -19.51 6.01
C SER A 239 14.11 -19.16 6.64
N ILE A 240 12.99 -19.71 6.14
CA ILE A 240 11.67 -19.45 6.73
C ILE A 240 11.61 -20.03 8.15
N THR A 241 11.28 -19.16 9.10
CA THR A 241 11.05 -19.53 10.51
C THR A 241 9.58 -19.45 10.90
N ARG A 242 8.77 -18.67 10.18
CA ARG A 242 7.35 -18.44 10.42
C ARG A 242 6.56 -18.60 9.13
N LEU A 243 5.62 -19.53 9.13
CA LEU A 243 4.72 -19.79 8.01
C LEU A 243 3.27 -19.73 8.49
N THR A 244 2.44 -18.96 7.79
CA THR A 244 1.03 -18.81 8.09
C THR A 244 0.23 -19.02 6.81
N PHE A 245 -0.65 -20.01 6.79
CA PHE A 245 -1.61 -20.25 5.72
C PHE A 245 -2.90 -19.46 5.96
N GLY A 246 -3.59 -19.09 4.88
CA GLY A 246 -4.88 -18.42 4.93
C GLY A 246 -6.04 -19.39 5.17
N GLU A 247 -7.27 -18.85 5.24
CA GLU A 247 -8.48 -19.59 5.64
C GLU A 247 -8.75 -20.83 4.79
N ASN A 248 -8.55 -20.76 3.46
CA ASN A 248 -8.96 -21.82 2.52
C ASN A 248 -7.92 -22.92 2.28
N PHE A 249 -6.72 -22.83 2.85
CA PHE A 249 -5.68 -23.84 2.61
C PHE A 249 -6.06 -25.18 3.25
N ASN A 250 -6.26 -26.22 2.43
CA ASN A 250 -6.64 -27.56 2.85
C ASN A 250 -5.95 -28.66 2.01
N GLN A 251 -4.71 -28.42 1.59
CA GLN A 251 -3.91 -29.39 0.82
C GLN A 251 -3.02 -30.22 1.75
N PRO A 252 -2.83 -31.53 1.47
CA PRO A 252 -1.90 -32.36 2.22
C PRO A 252 -0.47 -31.85 2.04
N LEU A 253 0.35 -32.00 3.09
CA LEU A 253 1.77 -31.64 3.06
C LEU A 253 2.60 -32.92 3.08
N ALA A 254 3.44 -33.10 2.05
CA ALA A 254 4.38 -34.23 1.99
C ALA A 254 5.67 -33.95 2.77
N PRO A 255 6.42 -34.99 3.18
CA PRO A 255 7.74 -34.83 3.77
C PRO A 255 8.67 -33.96 2.91
N GLY A 256 9.42 -33.05 3.54
CA GLY A 256 10.33 -32.14 2.85
C GLY A 256 9.70 -30.90 2.23
N VAL A 257 8.35 -30.77 2.22
CA VAL A 257 7.68 -29.52 1.82
C VAL A 257 7.98 -28.41 2.82
N LEU A 258 7.87 -28.69 4.11
CA LEU A 258 8.17 -27.75 5.18
C LEU A 258 9.68 -27.79 5.51
N PRO A 259 10.42 -26.67 5.39
CA PRO A 259 11.84 -26.63 5.73
C PRO A 259 12.05 -26.80 7.24
N LYS A 260 13.16 -27.46 7.61
CA LYS A 260 13.53 -27.76 9.01
C LYS A 260 13.71 -26.51 9.89
N SER A 261 13.82 -25.32 9.29
CA SER A 261 13.96 -24.03 9.97
C SER A 261 12.67 -23.47 10.57
N ILE A 262 11.50 -24.02 10.21
CA ILE A 262 10.22 -23.52 10.71
C ILE A 262 10.11 -23.74 12.22
N THR A 263 9.85 -22.65 12.94
CA THR A 263 9.59 -22.66 14.39
C THR A 263 8.15 -22.33 14.73
N ARG A 264 7.43 -21.66 13.82
CA ARG A 264 6.01 -21.34 13.96
C ARG A 264 5.25 -21.64 12.69
N LEU A 265 4.22 -22.47 12.80
CA LEU A 265 3.31 -22.84 11.73
C LEU A 265 1.88 -22.53 12.16
N THR A 266 1.11 -21.93 11.27
CA THR A 266 -0.30 -21.60 11.53
C THR A 266 -1.12 -21.95 10.31
N PHE A 267 -2.19 -22.71 10.51
CA PHE A 267 -3.17 -23.07 9.51
C PHE A 267 -4.46 -22.26 9.66
N GLY A 268 -5.14 -22.03 8.55
CA GLY A 268 -6.45 -21.39 8.50
C GLY A 268 -7.58 -22.29 8.98
N GLU A 269 -8.81 -21.81 8.84
CA GLU A 269 -10.04 -22.45 9.34
C GLU A 269 -10.36 -23.76 8.61
N ASN A 270 -10.10 -23.85 7.30
CA ASN A 270 -10.50 -25.00 6.49
C ASN A 270 -9.47 -26.15 6.47
N PHE A 271 -8.32 -26.02 7.15
CA PHE A 271 -7.29 -27.05 7.11
C PHE A 271 -7.73 -28.29 7.91
N ASN A 272 -7.92 -29.41 7.21
CA ASN A 272 -8.36 -30.68 7.76
C ASN A 272 -7.65 -31.87 7.08
N GLN A 273 -6.32 -31.79 6.99
CA GLN A 273 -5.49 -32.87 6.42
C GLN A 273 -4.65 -33.54 7.51
N PRO A 274 -4.45 -34.86 7.45
CA PRO A 274 -3.57 -35.55 8.39
C PRO A 274 -2.10 -35.20 8.14
N PHE A 275 -1.28 -35.29 9.18
CA PHE A 275 0.18 -35.26 9.06
C PHE A 275 0.73 -36.68 9.09
N ALA A 276 1.44 -37.07 8.02
CA ALA A 276 2.27 -38.27 8.05
C ALA A 276 3.53 -38.02 8.94
N PRO A 277 4.23 -39.09 9.36
CA PRO A 277 5.55 -38.96 9.98
C PRO A 277 6.48 -38.08 9.14
N ASP A 278 7.35 -37.32 9.82
CA ASP A 278 8.37 -36.44 9.22
C ASP A 278 7.85 -35.24 8.40
N VAL A 279 6.54 -35.00 8.34
CA VAL A 279 5.98 -33.82 7.67
C VAL A 279 6.22 -32.54 8.49
N LEU A 280 5.98 -32.61 9.81
CA LEU A 280 6.21 -31.47 10.70
C LEU A 280 7.69 -31.40 11.07
N PRO A 281 8.35 -30.23 10.95
CA PRO A 281 9.77 -30.12 11.22
C PRO A 281 10.06 -30.20 12.73
N ASN A 282 11.13 -30.90 13.11
CA ASN A 282 11.50 -31.13 14.52
C ASN A 282 11.79 -29.86 15.33
N ASN A 283 12.05 -28.72 14.68
CA ASN A 283 12.28 -27.43 15.35
C ASN A 283 10.99 -26.63 15.60
N LEU A 284 9.81 -27.20 15.27
CA LEU A 284 8.52 -26.53 15.43
C LEU A 284 8.20 -26.31 16.91
N LYS A 285 8.07 -25.05 17.32
CA LYS A 285 7.77 -24.65 18.71
C LYS A 285 6.32 -24.20 18.91
N TYR A 286 5.66 -23.79 17.82
CA TYR A 286 4.29 -23.30 17.85
C TYR A 286 3.55 -23.80 16.62
N LEU A 287 2.49 -24.56 16.87
CA LEU A 287 1.57 -25.05 15.85
C LEU A 287 0.17 -24.57 16.23
N LYS A 288 -0.50 -23.86 15.32
CA LYS A 288 -1.88 -23.42 15.50
C LYS A 288 -2.75 -23.93 14.36
N PHE A 289 -3.88 -24.51 14.73
CA PHE A 289 -5.05 -24.70 13.89
C PHE A 289 -6.06 -23.61 14.27
N SER A 290 -6.75 -23.03 13.29
CA SER A 290 -7.80 -22.05 13.60
C SER A 290 -9.03 -22.78 14.15
N LYS A 291 -9.74 -22.13 15.07
CA LYS A 291 -10.93 -22.72 15.69
C LYS A 291 -12.10 -22.59 14.69
N ILE A 292 -12.85 -23.67 14.53
CA ILE A 292 -14.17 -23.69 13.89
C ILE A 292 -15.18 -23.08 14.86
#